data_AF-A0A439DV30-F1
#
_entry.id   AF-A0A439DV30-F1
#
_cell.length_a   1.000
_cell.length_b   1.000
_cell.length_c   1.000
_cell.angle_alpha   90.00
_cell.angle_beta   90.00
_cell.angle_gamma   90.00
#
_symmetry.space_group_name_H-M   'P 1'
#
loop_
_entity.id
_entity.type
_entity.pdbx_description
1 polymer ?
#
loop_
_entity_poly.entity_id
_entity_poly.type
_entity_poly.pdbx_seq_one_letter_code
_entity_poly.pdbx_strand_id
1 'polypeptide(L)'
;MFESVILKNAGPSGWDWFDSPRDLAEYLLHVGLPDLAAWWFDETSAFGRMIDRLPIRETIAWAAESTEANSGDRKFFLSLADTLDALLAGADVVDFDAVAALVNRFSAHFHSRNGRSMLLEVYPNAIAAGTALWEAQEAGADSDYESDEAKAEWLQLCAHAGSDPAAAERVAEAFAEAHSV
;
A
#
# COMPACT_ATOMS: atom_id res chain seq x y z
N MET A 1 19.25 -10.59 0.45
CA MET A 1 18.34 -10.15 1.51
C MET A 1 17.36 -9.25 0.79
N PHE A 2 16.09 -9.67 0.72
CA PHE A 2 15.03 -8.87 0.09
C PHE A 2 14.44 -8.03 1.21
N GLU A 3 14.31 -6.72 1.02
CA GLU A 3 13.80 -5.79 2.02
C GLU A 3 12.93 -4.80 1.29
N SER A 4 11.63 -5.05 1.31
CA SER A 4 10.60 -4.07 0.94
C SER A 4 9.29 -4.77 0.82
N VAL A 5 8.27 -4.14 1.40
CA VAL A 5 7.16 -3.59 0.64
C VAL A 5 6.79 -2.25 1.29
N ILE A 6 6.16 -1.34 0.55
CA ILE A 6 5.46 -0.16 1.07
C ILE A 6 3.98 -0.28 0.69
N LEU A 7 3.08 0.25 1.52
CA LEU A 7 1.67 0.40 1.19
C LEU A 7 1.26 1.88 1.28
N LYS A 8 1.00 2.55 0.16
CA LYS A 8 0.31 3.85 0.16
C LYS A 8 -1.17 3.63 0.46
N ASN A 9 -1.77 4.34 1.41
CA ASN A 9 -3.23 4.29 1.68
C ASN A 9 -3.85 5.68 1.60
N ALA A 10 -5.12 5.76 1.18
CA ALA A 10 -5.91 7.00 1.18
C ALA A 10 -6.75 7.20 2.47
N GLY A 11 -6.27 6.65 3.59
CA GLY A 11 -6.79 6.81 4.95
C GLY A 11 -5.99 5.95 5.93
N PRO A 12 -6.00 6.26 7.24
CA PRO A 12 -4.82 6.83 7.93
C PRO A 12 -3.47 6.42 7.29
N SER A 13 -2.74 7.43 6.84
CA SER A 13 -1.47 7.36 6.12
C SER A 13 -0.35 6.65 6.91
N GLY A 14 0.38 5.75 6.26
CA GLY A 14 1.59 5.13 6.79
C GLY A 14 2.38 4.43 5.69
N TRP A 15 3.70 4.37 5.84
CA TRP A 15 4.60 3.55 5.03
C TRP A 15 5.03 2.37 5.91
N ASP A 16 4.58 1.16 5.55
CA ASP A 16 5.00 -0.07 6.22
C ASP A 16 6.19 -0.68 5.49
N TRP A 17 7.01 -1.49 6.19
CA TRP A 17 8.12 -2.27 5.61
C TRP A 17 7.88 -3.76 5.83
N PHE A 18 8.27 -4.58 4.84
CA PHE A 18 8.08 -6.02 4.86
C PHE A 18 9.36 -6.75 4.46
N ASP A 19 9.66 -7.82 5.19
CA ASP A 19 10.87 -8.62 5.01
C ASP A 19 10.79 -9.56 3.80
N SER A 20 9.57 -9.81 3.28
CA SER A 20 9.37 -10.62 2.09
C SER A 20 8.07 -10.27 1.34
N PRO A 21 7.97 -10.64 0.05
CA PRO A 21 6.70 -10.55 -0.69
C PRO A 21 5.57 -11.38 -0.06
N ARG A 22 5.92 -12.45 0.66
CA ARG A 22 4.95 -13.25 1.40
C ARG A 22 4.35 -12.45 2.55
N ASP A 23 5.18 -11.78 3.35
CA ASP A 23 4.70 -10.96 4.47
C ASP A 23 3.80 -9.82 3.99
N LEU A 24 4.12 -9.21 2.85
CA LEU A 24 3.20 -8.27 2.19
C LEU A 24 1.87 -8.94 1.83
N ALA A 25 1.92 -10.10 1.16
CA ALA A 25 0.70 -10.76 0.72
C ALA A 25 -0.20 -11.13 1.92
N GLU A 26 0.39 -11.57 3.03
CA GLU A 26 -0.31 -11.82 4.29
C GLU A 26 -0.90 -10.52 4.87
N TYR A 27 -0.14 -9.43 4.89
CA TYR A 27 -0.61 -8.13 5.33
C TYR A 27 -1.76 -7.59 4.47
N LEU A 28 -1.66 -7.68 3.14
CA LEU A 28 -2.73 -7.25 2.23
C LEU A 28 -4.01 -8.04 2.46
N LEU A 29 -3.90 -9.35 2.69
CA LEU A 29 -5.05 -10.23 2.90
C LEU A 29 -5.75 -9.97 4.24
N HIS A 30 -4.97 -9.70 5.29
CA HIS A 30 -5.47 -9.67 6.67
C HIS A 30 -5.60 -8.27 7.28
N VAL A 31 -4.97 -7.25 6.69
CA VAL A 31 -4.96 -5.88 7.23
C VAL A 31 -5.24 -4.84 6.15
N GLY A 32 -4.37 -4.73 5.14
CA GLY A 32 -4.42 -3.63 4.17
C GLY A 32 -5.72 -3.58 3.36
N LEU A 33 -6.08 -4.67 2.66
CA LEU A 33 -7.32 -4.70 1.88
C LEU A 33 -8.61 -4.67 2.74
N PRO A 34 -8.68 -5.34 3.92
CA PRO A 34 -9.79 -5.13 4.85
C PRO A 34 -10.00 -3.66 5.22
N ASP A 35 -8.95 -2.95 5.65
CA ASP A 35 -9.04 -1.55 6.06
C ASP A 35 -9.51 -0.65 4.89
N LEU A 36 -8.98 -0.90 3.68
CA LEU A 36 -9.40 -0.22 2.46
C LEU A 36 -10.84 -0.54 2.06
N ALA A 37 -11.27 -1.80 2.20
CA ALA A 37 -12.65 -2.20 1.91
C ALA A 37 -13.61 -1.54 2.90
N ALA A 38 -13.27 -1.50 4.19
CA ALA A 38 -14.05 -0.81 5.21
C ALA A 38 -14.18 0.68 4.88
N TRP A 39 -13.09 1.35 4.55
CA TRP A 39 -13.10 2.76 4.15
C TRP A 39 -13.91 3.01 2.87
N TRP A 40 -13.78 2.14 1.86
CA TRP A 40 -14.47 2.29 0.58
C TRP A 40 -15.98 2.12 0.70
N PHE A 41 -16.43 1.13 1.48
CA PHE A 41 -17.86 0.82 1.63
C PHE A 41 -18.56 1.62 2.74
N ASP A 42 -17.84 2.24 3.67
CA ASP A 42 -18.42 3.13 4.69
C ASP A 42 -18.40 4.59 4.21
N GLU A 43 -19.40 5.01 3.44
CA GLU A 43 -19.45 6.41 2.98
C GLU A 43 -19.81 7.41 4.09
N THR A 44 -20.45 7.01 5.19
CA THR A 44 -20.78 7.90 6.33
C THR A 44 -21.31 7.08 7.54
N SER A 45 -20.62 7.16 8.68
CA SER A 45 -21.18 7.13 10.05
C SER A 45 -21.44 5.82 10.85
N ALA A 46 -20.96 4.63 10.47
CA ALA A 46 -21.31 3.41 11.24
C ALA A 46 -20.26 2.89 12.28
N PHE A 47 -18.98 3.25 12.19
CA PHE A 47 -17.94 2.73 13.11
C PHE A 47 -17.72 3.60 14.35
N GLY A 48 -18.80 3.98 15.06
CA GLY A 48 -18.72 4.57 16.40
C GLY A 48 -18.20 3.60 17.48
N ARG A 49 -17.71 2.43 17.09
CA ARG A 49 -16.99 1.45 17.92
C ARG A 49 -15.84 0.93 17.08
N MET A 50 -14.65 0.86 17.67
CA MET A 50 -13.55 0.03 17.16
C MET A 50 -14.15 -1.33 16.79
N ILE A 51 -14.33 -1.58 15.50
CA ILE A 51 -14.61 -2.92 15.03
C ILE A 51 -13.25 -3.58 15.02
N ASP A 52 -13.15 -4.69 15.75
CA ASP A 52 -12.00 -5.58 15.68
C ASP A 52 -11.70 -5.83 14.20
N ARG A 53 -10.46 -5.61 13.75
CA ARG A 53 -10.07 -5.79 12.34
C ARG A 53 -10.54 -7.17 11.87
N LEU A 54 -11.53 -7.19 10.97
CA LEU A 54 -12.09 -8.42 10.44
C LEU A 54 -11.29 -8.86 9.21
N PRO A 55 -11.14 -10.18 8.97
CA PRO A 55 -10.62 -10.69 7.70
C PRO A 55 -11.37 -10.10 6.51
N ILE A 56 -10.70 -9.95 5.36
CA ILE A 56 -11.26 -9.23 4.20
C ILE A 56 -12.64 -9.75 3.77
N ARG A 57 -12.85 -11.07 3.81
CA ARG A 57 -14.13 -11.69 3.43
C ARG A 57 -15.25 -11.35 4.41
N GLU A 58 -14.94 -11.28 5.69
CA GLU A 58 -15.89 -10.89 6.74
C GLU A 58 -16.20 -9.40 6.67
N THR A 59 -15.18 -8.56 6.45
CA THR A 59 -15.35 -7.12 6.18
C THR A 59 -16.30 -6.89 4.99
N ILE A 60 -16.10 -7.63 3.91
CA ILE A 60 -16.96 -7.56 2.71
C ILE A 60 -18.37 -8.06 2.99
N ALA A 61 -18.53 -9.16 3.74
CA ALA A 61 -19.83 -9.72 4.08
C ALA A 61 -20.64 -8.75 4.96
N TRP A 62 -19.99 -8.11 5.94
CA TRP A 62 -20.60 -7.07 6.75
C TRP A 62 -21.00 -5.85 5.90
N ALA A 63 -20.12 -5.39 4.99
CA ALA A 63 -20.46 -4.35 4.03
C ALA A 63 -21.58 -4.74 3.04
N ALA A 64 -21.97 -6.02 2.97
CA ALA A 64 -23.11 -6.51 2.18
C ALA A 64 -24.45 -6.43 2.90
N GLU A 65 -24.44 -6.23 4.22
CA GLU A 65 -25.65 -5.97 5.00
C GLU A 65 -26.17 -4.53 4.79
N SER A 66 -25.33 -3.63 4.26
CA SER A 66 -25.77 -2.34 3.73
C SER A 66 -26.31 -2.49 2.30
N THR A 67 -27.39 -1.76 1.99
CA THR A 67 -28.44 -2.07 0.99
C THR A 67 -28.04 -2.12 -0.51
N GLU A 68 -26.76 -2.06 -0.88
CA GLU A 68 -26.29 -2.23 -2.27
C GLU A 68 -25.76 -3.66 -2.53
N ALA A 69 -26.66 -4.64 -2.58
CA ALA A 69 -26.31 -6.07 -2.57
C ALA A 69 -25.45 -6.59 -3.77
N ASN A 70 -24.95 -5.75 -4.69
CA ASN A 70 -24.29 -6.19 -5.92
C ASN A 70 -23.21 -5.25 -6.51
N SER A 71 -22.56 -4.38 -5.72
CA SER A 71 -21.52 -3.51 -6.29
C SER A 71 -20.39 -4.33 -6.94
N GLY A 72 -19.96 -3.93 -8.14
CA GLY A 72 -18.85 -4.59 -8.85
C GLY A 72 -17.55 -4.56 -8.06
N ASP A 73 -17.39 -3.55 -7.20
CA ASP A 73 -16.24 -3.36 -6.32
C ASP A 73 -16.17 -4.45 -5.23
N ARG A 74 -17.32 -4.93 -4.76
CA ARG A 74 -17.37 -6.07 -3.81
C ARG A 74 -16.78 -7.34 -4.44
N LYS A 75 -17.22 -7.65 -5.67
CA LYS A 75 -16.69 -8.80 -6.43
C LYS A 75 -15.20 -8.63 -6.71
N PHE A 76 -14.77 -7.40 -6.95
CA PHE A 76 -13.38 -7.07 -7.19
C PHE A 76 -12.51 -7.36 -5.95
N PHE A 77 -12.89 -6.86 -4.76
CA PHE A 77 -12.18 -7.15 -3.51
C PHE A 77 -12.14 -8.65 -3.19
N LEU A 78 -13.25 -9.38 -3.37
CA LEU A 78 -13.26 -10.84 -3.20
C LEU A 78 -12.30 -11.55 -4.15
N SER A 79 -12.24 -11.10 -5.41
CA SER A 79 -11.28 -11.64 -6.39
C SER A 79 -9.82 -11.35 -6.01
N LEU A 80 -9.53 -10.22 -5.37
CA LEU A 80 -8.19 -9.94 -4.84
C LEU A 80 -7.86 -10.89 -3.68
N ALA A 81 -8.82 -11.11 -2.76
CA ALA A 81 -8.66 -12.09 -1.67
C ALA A 81 -8.39 -13.49 -2.19
N ASP A 82 -9.18 -13.97 -3.18
CA ASP A 82 -8.95 -15.27 -3.81
C ASP A 82 -7.55 -15.39 -4.44
N THR A 83 -7.05 -14.29 -5.01
CA THR A 83 -5.71 -14.24 -5.60
C THR A 83 -4.62 -14.34 -4.53
N LEU A 84 -4.76 -13.61 -3.40
CA LEU A 84 -3.83 -13.68 -2.28
C LEU A 84 -3.85 -15.05 -1.60
N ASP A 85 -5.04 -15.62 -1.36
CA ASP A 85 -5.18 -16.99 -0.83
C ASP A 85 -4.44 -18.00 -1.72
N ALA A 86 -4.59 -17.90 -3.05
CA ALA A 86 -3.90 -18.77 -3.99
C ALA A 86 -2.37 -18.58 -3.97
N LEU A 87 -1.89 -17.33 -3.85
CA LEU A 87 -0.46 -17.03 -3.71
C LEU A 87 0.12 -17.63 -2.43
N LEU A 88 -0.59 -17.47 -1.31
CA LEU A 88 -0.14 -17.91 0.01
C LEU A 88 -0.26 -19.43 0.22
N ALA A 89 -1.20 -20.07 -0.47
CA ALA A 89 -1.35 -21.53 -0.52
C ALA A 89 -0.33 -22.23 -1.44
N GLY A 90 0.34 -21.45 -2.30
CA GLY A 90 1.44 -21.90 -3.17
C GLY A 90 2.72 -22.23 -2.38
N ALA A 91 3.82 -22.44 -3.10
CA ALA A 91 5.14 -22.77 -2.54
C ALA A 91 5.57 -21.82 -1.40
N ASP A 92 6.58 -22.24 -0.61
CA ASP A 92 7.13 -21.45 0.51
C ASP A 92 7.65 -20.05 0.10
N VAL A 93 7.82 -19.79 -1.21
CA VAL A 93 8.29 -18.51 -1.76
C VAL A 93 7.20 -17.88 -2.62
N VAL A 94 6.76 -16.68 -2.23
CA VAL A 94 5.86 -15.82 -3.02
C VAL A 94 6.69 -14.87 -3.88
N ASP A 95 6.36 -14.77 -5.17
CA ASP A 95 7.02 -13.87 -6.13
C ASP A 95 6.55 -12.42 -5.95
N PHE A 96 7.49 -11.47 -5.92
CA PHE A 96 7.18 -10.04 -5.83
C PHE A 96 6.32 -9.57 -7.01
N ASP A 97 6.62 -10.02 -8.23
CA ASP A 97 5.91 -9.58 -9.43
C ASP A 97 4.42 -9.96 -9.37
N ALA A 98 4.10 -11.09 -8.73
CA ALA A 98 2.72 -11.52 -8.53
C ALA A 98 1.96 -10.59 -7.57
N VAL A 99 2.59 -10.16 -6.47
CA VAL A 99 1.96 -9.23 -5.53
C VAL A 99 1.90 -7.81 -6.11
N ALA A 100 2.93 -7.37 -6.82
CA ALA A 100 2.94 -6.10 -7.53
C ALA A 100 1.85 -6.02 -8.60
N ALA A 101 1.61 -7.10 -9.35
CA ALA A 101 0.49 -7.17 -10.29
C ALA A 101 -0.87 -7.01 -9.61
N LEU A 102 -1.04 -7.57 -8.41
CA LEU A 102 -2.27 -7.42 -7.62
C LEU A 102 -2.48 -5.98 -7.17
N VAL A 103 -1.43 -5.35 -6.65
CA VAL A 103 -1.43 -3.93 -6.23
C VAL A 103 -1.76 -3.02 -7.40
N ASN A 104 -1.11 -3.21 -8.55
CA ASN A 104 -1.39 -2.43 -9.76
C ASN A 104 -2.84 -2.59 -10.21
N ARG A 105 -3.39 -3.80 -10.11
CA ARG A 105 -4.80 -4.06 -10.42
C ARG A 105 -5.73 -3.30 -9.48
N PHE A 106 -5.45 -3.31 -8.18
CA PHE A 106 -6.22 -2.55 -7.19
C PHE A 106 -6.19 -1.05 -7.50
N SER A 107 -5.00 -0.48 -7.64
CA SER A 107 -4.82 0.95 -7.90
C SER A 107 -5.48 1.38 -9.19
N ALA A 108 -5.36 0.61 -10.28
CA ALA A 108 -6.04 0.90 -11.53
C ALA A 108 -7.58 0.90 -11.42
N HIS A 109 -8.14 0.09 -10.52
CA HIS A 109 -9.59 0.00 -10.34
C HIS A 109 -10.15 1.17 -9.52
N PHE A 110 -9.43 1.62 -8.48
CA PHE A 110 -9.88 2.66 -7.55
C PHE A 110 -9.23 4.03 -7.74
N HIS A 111 -8.31 4.18 -8.70
CA HIS A 111 -7.76 5.47 -9.07
C HIS A 111 -8.87 6.39 -9.60
N SER A 112 -9.11 7.49 -8.89
CA SER A 112 -10.06 8.55 -9.29
C SER A 112 -11.49 8.05 -9.57
N ARG A 113 -12.13 7.41 -8.59
CA ARG A 113 -13.54 7.00 -8.66
C ARG A 113 -14.42 7.82 -7.73
N ASN A 114 -15.47 8.44 -8.28
CA ASN A 114 -16.48 9.18 -7.50
C ASN A 114 -15.89 10.28 -6.61
N GLY A 115 -14.80 10.93 -7.04
CA GLY A 115 -14.10 11.96 -6.26
C GLY A 115 -13.28 11.42 -5.08
N ARG A 116 -13.26 10.09 -4.89
CA ARG A 116 -12.41 9.36 -3.96
C ARG A 116 -11.28 8.67 -4.75
N SER A 117 -10.08 8.60 -4.20
CA SER A 117 -8.96 7.91 -4.84
C SER A 117 -8.31 7.02 -3.80
N MET A 118 -8.18 5.73 -4.07
CA MET A 118 -7.33 4.81 -3.31
C MET A 118 -6.22 4.32 -4.21
N LEU A 119 -4.98 4.46 -3.75
CA LEU A 119 -3.79 4.07 -4.48
C LEU A 119 -2.89 3.29 -3.55
N LEU A 120 -2.51 2.09 -3.99
CA LEU A 120 -1.43 1.28 -3.44
C LEU A 120 -0.24 1.32 -4.40
N GLU A 121 0.96 1.46 -3.87
CA GLU A 121 2.22 1.43 -4.61
C GLU A 121 3.17 0.48 -3.89
N VAL A 122 3.80 -0.44 -4.60
CA VAL A 122 4.79 -1.37 -4.03
C VAL A 122 6.09 -1.30 -4.80
N TYR A 123 7.20 -1.44 -4.08
CA TYR A 123 8.54 -1.35 -4.63
C TYR A 123 9.37 -2.56 -4.19
N PRO A 124 10.34 -3.01 -5.02
CA PRO A 124 11.17 -4.19 -4.75
C PRO A 124 12.35 -3.91 -3.79
N ASN A 125 12.57 -2.66 -3.39
CA ASN A 125 13.44 -2.27 -2.27
C ASN A 125 13.21 -0.79 -1.90
N ALA A 126 13.78 -0.37 -0.77
CA ALA A 126 13.77 1.02 -0.31
C ALA A 126 14.41 2.00 -1.31
N ILE A 127 15.45 1.58 -2.06
CA ILE A 127 16.10 2.43 -3.07
C ILE A 127 15.15 2.74 -4.22
N ALA A 128 14.42 1.74 -4.71
CA ALA A 128 13.43 1.89 -5.78
C ALA A 128 12.26 2.79 -5.34
N ALA A 129 11.79 2.62 -4.10
CA ALA A 129 10.81 3.51 -3.50
C ALA A 129 11.33 4.95 -3.40
N GLY A 130 12.53 5.13 -2.85
CA GLY A 130 13.16 6.44 -2.69
C GLY A 130 13.40 7.15 -4.02
N THR A 131 13.75 6.39 -5.06
CA THR A 131 13.87 6.91 -6.43
C THR A 131 12.54 7.45 -6.93
N ALA A 132 11.46 6.68 -6.77
CA ALA A 132 10.14 7.10 -7.21
C ALA A 132 9.63 8.35 -6.46
N LEU A 133 9.92 8.46 -5.16
CA LEU A 133 9.58 9.65 -4.37
C LEU A 133 10.31 10.89 -4.90
N TRP A 134 11.61 10.76 -5.12
CA TRP A 134 12.45 11.85 -5.62
C TRP A 134 11.95 12.34 -6.97
N GLU A 135 11.69 11.42 -7.90
CA GLU A 135 11.18 11.73 -9.24
C GLU A 135 9.81 12.43 -9.18
N ALA A 136 8.93 12.02 -8.25
CA ALA A 136 7.64 12.67 -8.05
C ALA A 136 7.79 14.11 -7.49
N GLN A 137 8.78 14.35 -6.63
CA GLN A 137 9.09 15.68 -6.09
C GLN A 137 9.73 16.59 -7.15
N GLU A 138 10.68 16.09 -7.94
CA GLU A 138 11.31 16.83 -9.04
C GLU A 138 10.32 17.19 -10.14
N ALA A 139 9.38 16.30 -10.48
CA ALA A 139 8.34 16.60 -11.46
C ALA A 139 7.45 17.81 -11.08
N GLY A 140 7.46 18.21 -9.79
CA GLY A 140 6.76 19.39 -9.28
C GLY A 140 7.66 20.61 -9.00
N ALA A 141 8.99 20.50 -9.10
CA ALA A 141 9.95 21.53 -8.68
C ALA A 141 10.80 22.04 -9.85
N ASP A 142 10.87 23.36 -10.01
CA ASP A 142 11.49 24.06 -11.17
C ASP A 142 13.00 24.36 -10.96
N SER A 143 13.77 23.50 -10.26
CA SER A 143 15.14 23.84 -9.83
C SER A 143 16.24 22.85 -10.27
N ASP A 144 17.23 23.39 -10.99
CA ASP A 144 18.45 22.72 -11.45
C ASP A 144 19.64 22.86 -10.46
N TYR A 145 20.52 21.85 -10.45
CA TYR A 145 21.94 21.80 -10.02
C TYR A 145 22.34 21.37 -8.59
N GLU A 146 21.52 21.46 -7.55
CA GLU A 146 21.84 20.86 -6.22
C GLU A 146 21.34 19.40 -6.09
N SER A 147 20.73 18.85 -7.15
CA SER A 147 19.93 17.64 -7.06
C SER A 147 20.70 16.32 -7.06
N ASP A 148 21.87 16.22 -7.72
CA ASP A 148 22.55 14.92 -7.88
C ASP A 148 23.23 14.43 -6.58
N GLU A 149 23.88 15.32 -5.83
CA GLU A 149 24.51 14.97 -4.55
C GLU A 149 23.45 14.68 -3.49
N ALA A 150 22.40 15.52 -3.41
CA ALA A 150 21.27 15.29 -2.51
C ALA A 150 20.51 14.00 -2.84
N LYS A 151 20.33 13.67 -4.12
CA LYS A 151 19.75 12.39 -4.57
C LYS A 151 20.64 11.22 -4.15
N ALA A 152 21.96 11.34 -4.33
CA ALA A 152 22.89 10.29 -3.91
C ALA A 152 22.85 10.06 -2.39
N GLU A 153 22.84 11.12 -1.57
CA GLU A 153 22.70 11.04 -0.12
C GLU A 153 21.37 10.41 0.30
N TRP A 154 20.27 10.80 -0.35
CA TRP A 154 18.94 10.23 -0.13
C TRP A 154 18.88 8.74 -0.47
N LEU A 155 19.40 8.34 -1.63
CA LEU A 155 19.42 6.95 -2.05
C LEU A 155 20.35 6.11 -1.18
N GLN A 156 21.44 6.70 -0.67
CA GLN A 156 22.29 6.07 0.32
C GLN A 156 21.51 5.84 1.63
N LEU A 157 20.75 6.82 2.11
CA LEU A 157 19.89 6.65 3.29
C LEU A 157 18.87 5.52 3.08
N CYS A 158 18.22 5.48 1.91
CA CYS A 158 17.29 4.41 1.54
C CYS A 158 17.96 3.03 1.53
N ALA A 159 19.20 2.93 1.03
CA ALA A 159 19.95 1.67 1.01
C ALA A 159 20.24 1.12 2.42
N HIS A 160 20.31 1.99 3.44
CA HIS A 160 20.54 1.57 4.82
C HIS A 160 19.25 1.30 5.60
N ALA A 161 18.08 1.70 5.09
CA ALA A 161 16.81 1.67 5.81
C ALA A 161 16.40 0.28 6.31
N GLY A 162 16.74 -0.81 5.64
CA GLY A 162 16.40 -2.16 6.13
C GLY A 162 17.31 -2.70 7.23
N SER A 163 18.46 -2.05 7.49
CA SER A 163 19.44 -2.50 8.49
C SER A 163 19.74 -1.48 9.60
N ASP A 164 19.38 -0.21 9.41
CA ASP A 164 19.56 0.87 10.38
C ASP A 164 18.20 1.49 10.76
N PRO A 165 17.72 1.29 12.00
CA PRO A 165 16.45 1.86 12.47
C PRO A 165 16.36 3.39 12.36
N ALA A 166 17.47 4.11 12.53
CA ALA A 166 17.46 5.56 12.41
C ALA A 166 17.34 6.01 10.94
N ALA A 167 17.91 5.25 10.01
CA ALA A 167 17.69 5.47 8.58
C ALA A 167 16.25 5.12 8.19
N ALA A 168 15.71 4.02 8.71
CA ALA A 168 14.32 3.61 8.48
C ALA A 168 13.31 4.68 8.91
N GLU A 169 13.50 5.25 10.11
CA GLU A 169 12.65 6.32 10.66
C GLU A 169 12.69 7.56 9.77
N ARG A 170 13.88 8.03 9.38
CA ARG A 170 14.02 9.21 8.51
C ARG A 170 13.42 9.01 7.13
N VAL A 171 13.55 7.82 6.55
CA VAL A 171 12.92 7.50 5.27
C VAL A 171 11.39 7.49 5.43
N ALA A 172 10.86 6.86 6.48
CA ALA A 172 9.42 6.85 6.76
C ALA A 172 8.86 8.27 6.99
N GLU A 173 9.58 9.14 7.70
CA GLU A 173 9.22 10.55 7.89
C GLU A 173 9.14 11.31 6.57
N ALA A 174 10.18 11.23 5.71
CA ALA A 174 10.20 11.90 4.42
C ALA A 174 9.03 11.47 3.52
N PHE A 175 8.69 10.18 3.56
CA PHE A 175 7.53 9.64 2.86
C PHE A 175 6.19 10.10 3.45
N ALA A 176 6.07 10.22 4.77
CA ALA A 176 4.89 10.76 5.43
C ALA A 176 4.67 12.24 5.10
N GLU A 177 5.73 13.05 5.11
CA GLU A 177 5.68 14.48 4.75
C GLU A 177 5.25 14.71 3.30
N ALA A 178 5.79 13.93 2.35
CA ALA A 178 5.42 14.05 0.94
C ALA A 178 3.94 13.74 0.66
N HIS A 179 3.27 13.04 1.57
CA HIS A 179 1.90 12.56 1.41
C HIS A 179 0.93 13.13 2.45
N SER A 180 1.38 14.02 3.34
CA SER A 180 0.49 14.79 4.21
C SER A 180 -0.20 15.88 3.38
N VAL A 181 -1.50 15.70 3.15
CA VAL A 181 -2.40 16.68 2.52
C VAL A 181 -3.16 17.45 3.60
#